data_AF-A0A2A4TF28-F1
#
_entry.id   AF-A0A2A4TF28-F1
#
_cell.length_a   1.000
_cell.length_b   1.000
_cell.length_c   1.000
_cell.angle_alpha   90.00
_cell.angle_beta   90.00
_cell.angle_gamma   90.00
#
_symmetry.space_group_name_H-M   'P 1'
#
loop_
_entity.id
_entity.type
_entity.pdbx_description
1 polymer ?
#
loop_
_entity_poly.entity_id
_entity_poly.type
_entity_poly.pdbx_seq_one_letter_code
_entity_poly.pdbx_strand_id
1 'polypeptide(L)'
;MKPDIQNREDIYLIVSEFYKKLMVDEDVKHFFVDFTGKEALEHHLQILVDFWDNIIFYSGTYARNAMKPHLLINKTKPFKTEHFKVWLDYFFESIDANFEGENAHAAKTRAQSIATVMQLKMNP
;
A
#
# COMPACT_ATOMS: atom_id res chain seq x y z
N MET A 1 18.32 3.08 -16.76
CA MET A 1 18.35 2.67 -15.35
C MET A 1 17.49 3.65 -14.59
N LYS A 2 16.60 3.14 -13.76
CA LYS A 2 15.76 3.94 -12.86
C LYS A 2 16.54 4.22 -11.57
N PRO A 3 16.24 5.29 -10.84
CA PRO A 3 16.80 5.49 -9.51
C PRO A 3 16.23 4.46 -8.53
N ASP A 4 16.91 4.23 -7.40
CA ASP A 4 16.31 3.54 -6.26
C ASP A 4 15.41 4.51 -5.47
N ILE A 5 14.63 3.98 -4.52
CA ILE A 5 13.84 4.80 -3.58
C ILE A 5 14.81 5.43 -2.58
N GLN A 6 14.82 6.76 -2.47
CA GLN A 6 15.80 7.49 -1.66
C GLN A 6 15.19 8.30 -0.52
N ASN A 7 13.92 8.70 -0.65
CA ASN A 7 13.30 9.65 0.27
C ASN A 7 11.78 9.48 0.33
N ARG A 8 11.12 10.37 1.09
CA ARG A 8 9.68 10.35 1.31
C ARG A 8 8.89 10.83 0.09
N GLU A 9 9.45 11.72 -0.71
CA GLU A 9 8.86 12.20 -1.95
C GLU A 9 8.73 11.06 -2.97
N ASP A 10 9.73 10.18 -3.05
CA ASP A 10 9.69 8.96 -3.86
C ASP A 10 8.59 8.01 -3.40
N ILE A 11 8.46 7.82 -2.08
CA ILE A 11 7.40 7.01 -1.49
C ILE A 11 6.03 7.62 -1.79
N TYR A 12 5.87 8.94 -1.69
CA TYR A 12 4.63 9.63 -2.03
C TYR A 12 4.25 9.39 -3.51
N LEU A 13 5.21 9.46 -4.43
CA LEU A 13 4.98 9.12 -5.83
C LEU A 13 4.48 7.67 -5.98
N ILE A 14 5.10 6.70 -5.32
CA ILE A 14 4.68 5.29 -5.36
C ILE A 14 3.23 5.14 -4.87
N VAL A 15 2.92 5.66 -3.68
CA VAL A 15 1.57 5.46 -3.08
C VAL A 15 0.49 6.24 -3.84
N SER A 16 0.82 7.39 -4.44
CA SER A 16 -0.12 8.16 -5.25
C SER A 16 -0.44 7.47 -6.58
N GLU A 17 0.55 6.94 -7.30
CA GLU A 17 0.32 6.13 -8.51
C GLU A 17 -0.43 4.84 -8.20
N PHE A 18 -0.10 4.22 -7.06
CA PHE A 18 -0.78 3.04 -6.57
C PHE A 18 -2.27 3.29 -6.32
N TYR A 19 -2.62 4.38 -5.64
CA TYR A 19 -4.01 4.72 -5.36
C TYR A 19 -4.81 5.06 -6.61
N LYS A 20 -4.20 5.70 -7.62
CA LYS A 20 -4.87 5.92 -8.91
C LYS A 20 -5.34 4.61 -9.54
N LYS A 21 -4.55 3.55 -9.43
CA LYS A 21 -4.89 2.20 -9.96
C LYS A 21 -5.99 1.53 -9.12
N LEU A 22 -5.85 1.54 -7.79
CA LEU A 22 -6.83 0.94 -6.89
C LEU A 22 -8.23 1.56 -7.01
N MET A 23 -8.31 2.87 -7.22
CA MET A 23 -9.59 3.60 -7.25
C MET A 23 -10.40 3.38 -8.54
N VAL A 24 -9.79 2.83 -9.59
CA VAL A 24 -10.47 2.56 -10.87
C VAL A 24 -10.65 1.07 -11.15
N ASP A 25 -10.05 0.19 -10.35
CA ASP A 25 -10.16 -1.25 -10.49
C ASP A 25 -11.49 -1.79 -9.94
N GLU A 26 -12.25 -2.51 -10.77
CA GLU A 26 -13.59 -2.99 -10.41
C GLU A 26 -13.58 -3.98 -9.22
N ASP A 27 -12.51 -4.76 -9.06
CA ASP A 27 -12.42 -5.78 -8.02
C ASP A 27 -12.11 -5.17 -6.65
N VAL A 28 -11.41 -4.03 -6.58
CA VAL A 28 -10.96 -3.47 -5.29
C VAL A 28 -11.44 -2.04 -4.99
N LYS A 29 -11.92 -1.27 -5.97
CA LYS A 29 -12.32 0.15 -5.75
C LYS A 29 -13.35 0.33 -4.64
N HIS A 30 -14.20 -0.66 -4.42
CA HIS A 30 -15.25 -0.64 -3.40
C HIS A 30 -14.72 -0.61 -1.95
N PHE A 31 -13.44 -0.94 -1.72
CA PHE A 31 -12.75 -0.78 -0.43
C PHE A 31 -12.28 0.66 -0.18
N PHE A 32 -12.13 1.47 -1.23
CA PHE A 32 -11.48 2.79 -1.19
C PHE A 32 -12.46 3.96 -1.36
N VAL A 33 -13.76 3.71 -1.24
CA VAL A 33 -14.82 4.71 -1.43
C VAL A 33 -14.72 5.91 -0.49
N ASP A 34 -14.13 5.73 0.69
CA ASP A 34 -13.95 6.81 1.67
C ASP A 34 -12.83 7.80 1.25
N PHE A 35 -12.05 7.44 0.22
CA PHE A 35 -10.92 8.23 -0.28
C PHE A 35 -11.23 8.91 -1.63
N THR A 36 -12.50 9.02 -2.04
CA THR A 36 -12.86 9.75 -3.28
C THR A 36 -12.75 11.27 -3.16
N GLY A 37 -12.74 11.80 -1.93
CA GLY A 37 -12.51 13.22 -1.67
C GLY A 37 -11.03 13.56 -1.66
N LYS A 38 -10.64 14.67 -2.33
CA LYS A 38 -9.22 15.09 -2.46
C LYS A 38 -8.50 15.21 -1.12
N GLU A 39 -9.13 15.83 -0.12
CA GLU A 39 -8.53 16.03 1.21
C GLU A 39 -8.38 14.71 1.98
N ALA A 40 -9.41 13.86 1.94
CA ALA A 40 -9.36 12.54 2.58
C ALA A 40 -8.31 11.63 1.94
N LEU A 41 -8.19 11.66 0.61
CA LEU A 41 -7.16 10.94 -0.12
C LEU A 41 -5.78 11.44 0.28
N GLU A 42 -5.53 12.74 0.22
CA GLU A 42 -4.23 13.32 0.55
C GLU A 42 -3.80 12.97 1.98
N HIS A 43 -4.70 13.10 2.94
CA HIS A 43 -4.42 12.70 4.32
C HIS A 43 -4.05 11.22 4.44
N HIS A 44 -4.75 10.35 3.69
CA HIS A 44 -4.46 8.93 3.69
C HIS A 44 -3.11 8.61 3.03
N LEU A 45 -2.77 9.26 1.92
CA LEU A 45 -1.48 9.09 1.25
C LEU A 45 -0.33 9.45 2.20
N GLN A 46 -0.43 10.55 2.97
CA GLN A 46 0.61 10.90 3.94
C GLN A 46 0.79 9.84 5.05
N ILE A 47 -0.30 9.21 5.51
CA ILE A 47 -0.20 8.08 6.45
C ILE A 47 0.56 6.90 5.83
N LEU A 48 0.33 6.63 4.54
CA LEU A 48 1.06 5.57 3.82
C LEU A 48 2.52 5.93 3.59
N VAL A 49 2.83 7.20 3.36
CA VAL A 49 4.21 7.68 3.31
C VAL A 49 4.92 7.39 4.62
N ASP A 50 4.33 7.77 5.76
CA ASP A 50 4.91 7.46 7.07
C ASP A 50 5.09 5.95 7.29
N PHE A 51 4.10 5.15 6.90
CA PHE A 51 4.17 3.70 7.02
C PHE A 51 5.33 3.09 6.22
N TRP A 52 5.45 3.46 4.95
CA TRP A 52 6.49 2.93 4.06
C TRP A 52 7.87 3.48 4.36
N ASP A 53 7.96 4.76 4.75
CA ASP A 53 9.19 5.39 5.22
C ASP A 53 9.75 4.65 6.43
N ASN A 54 8.90 4.29 7.39
CA ASN A 54 9.30 3.47 8.52
C ASN A 54 9.71 2.04 8.13
N ILE A 55 9.08 1.44 7.12
CA ILE A 55 9.41 0.07 6.66
C ILE A 55 10.73 0.01 5.91
N ILE A 56 11.00 1.00 5.07
CA ILE A 56 12.15 1.02 4.16
C ILE A 56 13.37 1.60 4.89
N PHE A 57 13.19 2.73 5.58
CA PHE A 57 14.29 3.51 6.17
C PHE A 57 14.37 3.42 7.70
N TYR A 58 13.48 2.66 8.36
CA TYR A 58 13.45 2.52 9.83
C TYR A 58 13.36 3.87 10.56
N SER A 59 12.65 4.83 9.97
CA SER A 59 12.63 6.22 10.43
C SER A 59 11.91 6.45 11.77
N GLY A 60 11.13 5.48 12.26
CA GLY A 60 10.37 5.60 13.51
C GLY A 60 9.15 6.52 13.44
N THR A 61 8.77 6.97 12.24
CA THR A 61 7.66 7.93 12.02
C THR A 61 6.26 7.28 12.13
N TYR A 62 6.17 5.95 12.06
CA TYR A 62 4.89 5.23 12.10
C TYR A 62 4.74 4.33 13.34
N ALA A 63 3.80 4.69 14.21
CA ALA A 63 3.52 3.96 15.46
C ALA A 63 2.11 3.33 15.53
N ARG A 64 1.35 3.35 14.43
CA ARG A 64 -0.06 2.91 14.43
C ARG A 64 -0.18 1.40 14.21
N ASN A 65 -1.30 0.82 14.66
CA ASN A 65 -1.64 -0.56 14.33
C ASN A 65 -2.27 -0.65 12.92
N ALA A 66 -1.45 -0.92 11.91
CA ALA A 66 -1.88 -1.04 10.52
C ALA A 66 -2.93 -2.14 10.29
N MET A 67 -2.93 -3.21 11.08
CA MET A 67 -3.84 -4.35 10.90
C MET A 67 -5.28 -4.03 11.30
N LYS A 68 -5.47 -3.23 12.35
CA LYS A 68 -6.79 -2.95 12.95
C LYS A 68 -7.84 -2.44 11.94
N PRO A 69 -7.58 -1.42 11.10
CA PRO A 69 -8.58 -0.94 10.13
C PRO A 69 -8.96 -2.02 9.10
N HIS A 70 -7.98 -2.78 8.60
CA HIS A 70 -8.24 -3.84 7.62
C HIS A 70 -9.09 -4.97 8.21
N LEU A 71 -8.83 -5.38 9.47
CA LEU A 71 -9.67 -6.37 10.15
C LEU A 71 -11.12 -5.88 10.36
N LEU A 72 -11.33 -4.58 10.57
CA LEU A 72 -12.67 -4.02 10.70
C LEU A 72 -13.41 -4.04 9.36
N ILE A 73 -12.74 -3.66 8.27
CA ILE A 73 -13.29 -3.72 6.92
C ILE A 73 -13.64 -5.17 6.56
N ASN A 74 -12.78 -6.14 6.87
CA ASN A 74 -13.00 -7.55 6.58
C ASN A 74 -14.32 -8.10 7.17
N LYS A 75 -14.80 -7.53 8.29
CA LYS A 75 -16.06 -7.96 8.92
C LYS A 75 -17.31 -7.62 8.09
N THR A 76 -17.25 -6.56 7.29
CA THR A 76 -18.40 -6.06 6.51
C THR A 76 -18.20 -6.27 5.01
N LYS A 77 -16.95 -6.19 4.54
CA LYS A 77 -16.52 -6.43 3.17
C LYS A 77 -15.35 -7.44 3.22
N PRO A 78 -15.62 -8.75 3.23
CA PRO A 78 -14.57 -9.75 3.36
C PRO A 78 -13.54 -9.67 2.23
N PHE A 79 -12.26 -9.68 2.57
CA PHE A 79 -11.18 -9.76 1.61
C PHE A 79 -11.06 -11.19 1.08
N LYS A 80 -10.79 -11.31 -0.21
CA LYS A 80 -10.47 -12.58 -0.87
C LYS A 80 -9.02 -12.57 -1.33
N THR A 81 -8.47 -13.75 -1.60
CA THR A 81 -7.11 -13.92 -2.13
C THR A 81 -6.86 -13.04 -3.36
N GLU A 82 -7.85 -12.92 -4.23
CA GLU A 82 -7.78 -12.15 -5.47
C GLU A 82 -7.57 -10.66 -5.19
N HIS A 83 -8.19 -10.09 -4.14
CA HIS A 83 -8.02 -8.68 -3.78
C HIS A 83 -6.58 -8.38 -3.34
N PHE A 84 -5.94 -9.29 -2.60
CA PHE A 84 -4.53 -9.14 -2.21
C PHE A 84 -3.60 -9.22 -3.42
N LYS A 85 -3.91 -10.10 -4.39
CA LYS A 85 -3.15 -10.20 -5.63
C LYS A 85 -3.22 -8.89 -6.42
N VAL A 86 -4.42 -8.34 -6.63
CA VAL A 86 -4.61 -7.06 -7.32
C VAL A 86 -3.86 -5.92 -6.60
N TRP A 87 -3.95 -5.87 -5.28
CA TRP A 87 -3.24 -4.89 -4.47
C TRP A 87 -1.71 -4.99 -4.65
N LEU A 88 -1.16 -6.20 -4.61
CA LEU A 88 0.28 -6.43 -4.81
C LEU A 88 0.73 -6.07 -6.23
N ASP A 89 -0.04 -6.49 -7.24
CA ASP A 89 0.28 -6.23 -8.65
C ASP A 89 0.38 -4.72 -8.91
N TYR A 90 -0.61 -3.94 -8.46
CA TYR A 90 -0.57 -2.48 -8.63
C TYR A 90 0.50 -1.78 -7.80
N PHE A 91 0.80 -2.27 -6.60
CA PHE A 91 1.89 -1.71 -5.80
C PHE A 91 3.24 -1.96 -6.49
N PHE A 92 3.46 -3.17 -7.00
CA PHE A 92 4.68 -3.53 -7.72
C PHE A 92 4.80 -2.75 -9.02
N GLU A 93 3.72 -2.62 -9.78
CA GLU A 93 3.70 -1.81 -11.00
C GLU A 93 4.05 -0.35 -10.72
N SER A 94 3.56 0.22 -9.60
CA SER A 94 3.84 1.61 -9.22
C SER A 94 5.30 1.85 -8.85
N ILE A 95 5.93 0.86 -8.21
CA ILE A 95 7.38 0.87 -7.95
C ILE A 95 8.13 0.70 -9.27
N ASP A 96 7.86 -0.37 -10.01
CA ASP A 96 8.61 -0.76 -11.19
C ASP A 96 8.45 0.24 -12.34
N ALA A 97 7.42 1.08 -12.33
CA ALA A 97 7.28 2.20 -13.27
C ALA A 97 8.37 3.26 -13.09
N ASN A 98 8.81 3.53 -11.87
CA ASN A 98 9.64 4.70 -11.53
C ASN A 98 10.97 4.37 -10.86
N PHE A 99 11.09 3.21 -10.22
CA PHE A 99 12.21 2.87 -9.35
C PHE A 99 12.77 1.46 -9.58
N GLU A 100 14.07 1.29 -9.39
CA GLU A 100 14.76 -0.01 -9.34
C GLU A 100 15.93 0.07 -8.35
N GLY A 101 16.26 -1.03 -7.67
CA GLY A 101 17.34 -1.07 -6.70
C GLY A 101 17.02 -1.86 -5.44
N GLU A 102 17.84 -1.68 -4.41
CA GLU A 102 17.75 -2.42 -3.15
C GLU A 102 16.48 -2.04 -2.37
N ASN A 103 16.18 -0.75 -2.25
CA ASN A 103 15.00 -0.28 -1.53
C ASN A 103 13.71 -0.60 -2.29
N ALA A 104 13.71 -0.50 -3.61
CA ALA A 104 12.60 -0.95 -4.45
C ALA A 104 12.32 -2.46 -4.26
N HIS A 105 13.36 -3.29 -4.24
CA HIS A 105 13.21 -4.73 -4.00
C HIS A 105 12.75 -5.03 -2.56
N ALA A 106 13.29 -4.31 -1.57
CA ALA A 106 12.89 -4.43 -0.18
C ALA A 106 11.41 -4.06 0.00
N ALA A 107 10.95 -2.95 -0.58
CA ALA A 107 9.56 -2.52 -0.53
C ALA A 107 8.60 -3.59 -1.06
N LYS A 108 8.91 -4.19 -2.22
CA LYS A 108 8.11 -5.29 -2.81
C LYS A 108 8.09 -6.54 -1.91
N THR A 109 9.24 -6.93 -1.37
CA THR A 109 9.34 -8.07 -0.45
C THR A 109 8.55 -7.86 0.84
N ARG A 110 8.60 -6.65 1.40
CA ARG A 110 7.83 -6.27 2.59
C ARG A 110 6.33 -6.23 2.30
N ALA A 111 5.91 -5.67 1.16
CA ALA A 111 4.53 -5.69 0.70
C ALA A 111 3.98 -7.12 0.63
N GLN A 112 4.71 -8.04 -0.01
CA GLN A 112 4.33 -9.45 -0.09
C GLN A 112 4.15 -10.07 1.31
N SER A 113 5.07 -9.79 2.21
CA SER A 113 5.03 -10.32 3.60
C SER A 113 3.81 -9.78 4.35
N ILE A 114 3.51 -8.48 4.22
CA ILE A 114 2.35 -7.82 4.83
C ILE A 114 1.05 -8.43 4.30
N ALA A 115 0.91 -8.53 2.98
CA ALA A 115 -0.27 -9.12 2.33
C ALA A 115 -0.50 -10.56 2.80
N THR A 116 0.57 -11.37 2.88
CA THR A 116 0.51 -12.75 3.35
C THR A 116 0.00 -12.85 4.80
N VAL A 117 0.56 -12.03 5.70
CA VAL A 117 0.11 -12.00 7.12
C VAL A 117 -1.33 -11.50 7.23
N MET A 118 -1.73 -10.51 6.44
CA MET A 118 -3.11 -10.01 6.43
C MET A 118 -4.07 -11.09 5.98
N GLN A 119 -3.78 -11.76 4.87
CA GLN A 119 -4.61 -12.83 4.32
C GLN A 119 -4.80 -13.97 5.32
N LEU A 120 -3.73 -14.44 5.97
CA LEU A 120 -3.80 -15.49 7.00
C LEU A 120 -4.66 -15.10 8.20
N LYS A 121 -4.70 -13.81 8.56
CA LYS A 121 -5.51 -13.31 9.68
C LYS A 121 -6.97 -13.01 9.30
N MET A 122 -7.27 -12.93 8.01
CA MET A 122 -8.59 -12.55 7.49
C MET A 122 -9.38 -13.75 6.95
N ASN A 123 -8.71 -14.88 6.68
CA ASN A 123 -9.29 -16.20 6.41
C ASN A 123 -8.96 -17.18 7.55
N PRO A 124 -9.72 -17.17 8.66
CA PRO A 124 -9.63 -18.23 9.67
C PRO A 124 -10.25 -19.55 9.19
#